data_AF-A0A0Q9I9B6-F1
#
_entry.id   AF-A0A0Q9I9B6-F1
#
_cell.length_a   1.000
_cell.length_b   1.000
_cell.length_c   1.000
_cell.angle_alpha   90.00
_cell.angle_beta   90.00
_cell.angle_gamma   90.00
#
_symmetry.space_group_name_H-M   'P 1'
#
loop_
_entity.id
_entity.type
_entity.pdbx_description
1 polymer ?
#
loop_
_entity_poly.entity_id
_entity_poly.type
_entity_poly.pdbx_seq_one_letter_code
_entity_poly.pdbx_strand_id
1 'polypeptide(L)'
;MGDDVALLILAELRAVNARLDRLDQAGFAVPPAHRLVSAIGEHTNGLPFTVRELIRHGEQAEPALLGAIEGACGRVSARGLGKKLAKLAAAPIAGYRVESMSEERTGRVWKVEKLLV
;
A
#
# COMPACT_ATOMS: atom_id res chain seq x y z
N MET A 1 3.06 -13.16 -28.88
CA MET A 1 3.87 -14.10 -28.06
C MET A 1 4.36 -13.47 -26.77
N GLY A 2 5.08 -12.33 -26.78
CA GLY A 2 5.49 -11.66 -25.52
C GLY A 2 4.31 -11.10 -24.70
N ASP A 3 3.33 -10.51 -25.39
CA ASP A 3 2.16 -9.88 -24.73
C ASP A 3 1.21 -10.91 -24.10
N ASP A 4 1.05 -12.09 -24.71
CA ASP A 4 0.17 -13.15 -24.21
C ASP A 4 0.66 -13.72 -22.87
N VAL A 5 1.99 -13.86 -22.73
CA VAL A 5 2.63 -14.32 -21.49
C VAL A 5 2.52 -13.25 -20.41
N ALA A 6 2.72 -11.97 -20.76
CA ALA A 6 2.54 -10.87 -19.82
C ALA A 6 1.10 -10.78 -19.29
N LEU A 7 0.11 -10.98 -20.17
CA LEU A 7 -1.31 -11.02 -19.79
C LEU A 7 -1.63 -12.20 -18.87
N LEU A 8 -1.07 -13.38 -19.15
CA LEU A 8 -1.25 -14.57 -18.30
C LEU A 8 -0.66 -14.36 -16.90
N ILE A 9 0.56 -13.81 -16.82
CA ILE A 9 1.22 -13.47 -15.55
C ILE A 9 0.39 -12.45 -14.77
N LEU A 10 -0.16 -11.43 -15.45
CA LEU A 10 -1.02 -10.44 -14.81
C LEU A 10 -2.32 -11.07 -14.26
N ALA A 11 -2.92 -12.00 -14.98
CA ALA A 11 -4.13 -12.69 -14.52
C ALA A 11 -3.87 -13.53 -13.25
N GLU A 12 -2.77 -14.29 -13.23
CA GLU A 12 -2.35 -15.06 -12.05
C GLU A 12 -2.06 -14.17 -10.84
N LEU A 13 -1.39 -13.03 -11.04
CA LEU A 13 -1.14 -12.06 -9.97
C LEU A 13 -2.44 -11.49 -9.39
N ARG A 14 -3.47 -11.23 -10.23
CA ARG A 14 -4.79 -10.81 -9.74
C ARG A 14 -5.47 -11.90 -8.94
N ALA A 15 -5.43 -13.15 -9.40
CA ALA A 15 -6.04 -14.28 -8.71
C ALA A 15 -5.41 -14.49 -7.31
N VAL A 16 -4.10 -14.33 -7.21
CA VAL A 16 -3.37 -14.37 -5.93
C VAL A 16 -3.80 -13.22 -5.01
N ASN A 17 -3.88 -11.98 -5.51
CA ASN A 17 -4.33 -10.82 -4.71
C ASN A 17 -5.77 -11.01 -4.21
N ALA A 18 -6.70 -11.42 -5.08
CA ALA A 18 -8.07 -11.69 -4.69
C ALA A 18 -8.21 -12.86 -3.70
N ARG A 19 -7.26 -13.79 -3.68
CA ARG A 19 -7.19 -14.85 -2.66
C ARG A 19 -6.68 -14.31 -1.33
N LEU A 20 -5.69 -13.41 -1.34
CA LEU A 20 -5.21 -12.74 -0.12
C LEU A 20 -6.30 -11.87 0.51
N ASP A 21 -7.08 -11.12 -0.29
CA ASP A 21 -8.21 -10.33 0.22
C ASP A 21 -9.26 -11.21 0.91
N ARG A 22 -9.60 -12.36 0.29
CA ARG A 22 -10.54 -13.33 0.88
C ARG A 22 -10.01 -13.96 2.16
N LEU A 23 -8.71 -14.26 2.21
CA LEU A 23 -8.06 -14.77 3.42
C LEU A 23 -8.05 -13.71 4.53
N ASP A 24 -7.86 -12.45 4.19
CA ASP A 24 -7.91 -11.34 5.15
C ASP A 24 -9.30 -11.19 5.76
N GLN A 25 -10.33 -11.17 4.90
CA GLN A 25 -11.74 -11.10 5.31
C GLN A 25 -12.15 -12.31 6.16
N ALA A 26 -11.56 -13.48 5.91
CA ALA A 26 -11.79 -14.70 6.68
C ALA A 26 -10.94 -14.79 7.98
N GLY A 27 -10.15 -13.76 8.30
CA GLY A 27 -9.38 -13.67 9.55
C GLY A 27 -8.06 -14.44 9.54
N PHE A 28 -7.58 -14.91 8.38
CA PHE A 28 -6.27 -15.55 8.26
C PHE A 28 -5.14 -14.51 8.28
N ALA A 29 -3.93 -14.96 8.63
CA ALA A 29 -2.74 -14.11 8.62
C ALA A 29 -2.35 -13.75 7.18
N VAL A 30 -2.53 -12.48 6.83
CA VAL A 30 -2.12 -11.91 5.54
C VAL A 30 -0.83 -11.09 5.74
N PRO A 31 0.09 -11.04 4.76
CA PRO A 31 1.30 -10.24 4.89
C PRO A 31 0.99 -8.80 5.32
N PRO A 32 1.66 -8.25 6.35
CA PRO A 32 1.36 -6.90 6.86
C PRO A 32 1.47 -5.78 5.80
N ALA A 33 2.28 -6.00 4.76
CA ALA A 33 2.40 -5.10 3.63
C ALA A 33 1.10 -4.98 2.80
N HIS A 34 0.31 -6.05 2.72
CA HIS A 34 -0.97 -6.07 2.02
C HIS A 34 -1.96 -5.13 2.69
N ARG A 35 -2.22 -5.35 3.99
CA ARG A 35 -3.10 -4.48 4.80
C ARG A 35 -2.64 -3.03 4.80
N LEU A 36 -1.32 -2.79 4.90
CA LEU A 36 -0.77 -1.43 4.85
C LEU A 36 -1.11 -0.73 3.54
N VAL A 37 -0.84 -1.37 2.40
CA VAL A 37 -1.02 -0.74 1.10
C VAL A 37 -2.51 -0.55 0.79
N SER A 38 -3.38 -1.50 1.12
CA SER A 38 -4.82 -1.34 0.98
C SER A 38 -5.35 -0.18 1.81
N ALA A 39 -5.00 -0.13 3.10
CA ALA A 39 -5.45 0.94 3.99
C ALA A 39 -4.99 2.33 3.52
N ILE A 40 -3.74 2.46 3.04
CA ILE A 40 -3.25 3.72 2.49
C ILE A 40 -3.99 4.07 1.19
N GLY A 41 -4.19 3.09 0.30
CA GLY A 41 -4.87 3.30 -0.97
C GLY A 41 -6.33 3.74 -0.78
N GLU A 42 -7.04 3.12 0.14
CA GLU A 42 -8.42 3.48 0.52
C GLU A 42 -8.50 4.86 1.17
N HIS A 43 -7.59 5.14 2.12
CA HIS A 43 -7.57 6.42 2.83
C HIS A 43 -7.24 7.60 1.93
N THR A 44 -6.24 7.42 1.06
CA THR A 44 -5.75 8.50 0.18
C THR A 44 -6.54 8.60 -1.13
N ASN A 45 -7.26 7.55 -1.50
CA ASN A 45 -7.99 7.44 -2.77
C ASN A 45 -7.14 7.86 -3.99
N GLY A 46 -5.85 7.49 -3.98
CA GLY A 46 -4.91 7.83 -5.05
C GLY A 46 -4.33 9.25 -5.00
N LEU A 47 -4.66 10.06 -4.00
CA LEU A 47 -4.07 11.39 -3.84
C LEU A 47 -2.63 11.30 -3.32
N PRO A 48 -1.72 12.17 -3.80
CA PRO A 48 -0.36 12.26 -3.26
C PRO A 48 -0.35 12.68 -1.79
N PHE A 49 0.57 12.12 -1.01
CA PHE A 49 0.72 12.41 0.40
C PHE A 49 2.19 12.39 0.84
N THR A 50 2.51 13.13 1.88
CA THR A 50 3.72 12.87 2.67
C THR A 50 3.39 11.91 3.82
N VAL A 51 4.39 11.15 4.25
CA VAL A 51 4.23 10.21 5.38
C VAL A 51 3.77 10.93 6.66
N ARG A 52 4.20 12.17 6.86
CA ARG A 52 3.79 12.98 8.03
C ARG A 52 2.32 13.36 7.97
N GLU A 53 1.82 13.75 6.80
CA GLU A 53 0.40 14.06 6.60
C GLU A 53 -0.47 12.84 6.81
N LEU A 54 -0.07 11.70 6.24
CA LEU A 54 -0.80 10.44 6.37
C LEU A 54 -0.94 10.00 7.84
N ILE A 55 0.15 10.07 8.62
CA ILE A 55 0.10 9.73 10.05
C ILE A 55 -0.82 10.70 10.80
N ARG A 56 -0.67 12.01 10.55
CA ARG A 56 -1.51 13.05 11.18
C ARG A 56 -2.99 12.87 10.85
N HIS A 57 -3.33 12.48 9.62
CA HIS A 57 -4.72 12.19 9.22
C HIS A 57 -5.23 10.90 9.86
N GLY A 58 -4.41 9.85 9.93
CA GLY A 58 -4.76 8.61 10.64
C GLY A 58 -5.08 8.83 12.12
N GLU A 59 -4.32 9.69 12.80
CA GLU A 59 -4.57 10.09 14.20
C GLU A 59 -5.91 10.82 14.39
N GLN A 60 -6.37 11.54 13.37
CA GLN A 60 -7.55 12.40 13.44
C GLN A 60 -8.83 11.71 12.96
N ALA A 61 -8.72 10.76 12.03
CA ALA A 61 -9.86 10.29 11.25
C ALA A 61 -10.00 8.77 11.18
N GLU A 62 -8.93 7.98 11.37
CA GLU A 62 -8.99 6.56 11.04
C GLU A 62 -8.02 5.65 11.83
N PRO A 63 -8.49 5.02 12.93
CA PRO A 63 -7.70 4.09 13.73
C PRO A 63 -7.18 2.86 12.95
N ALA A 64 -7.91 2.45 11.91
CA ALA A 64 -7.55 1.30 11.08
C ALA A 64 -6.25 1.55 10.28
N LEU A 65 -6.06 2.76 9.76
CA LEU A 65 -4.84 3.16 9.06
C LEU A 65 -3.61 3.10 9.99
N LEU A 66 -3.74 3.62 11.21
CA LEU A 66 -2.66 3.57 12.20
C LEU A 66 -2.32 2.14 12.61
N GLY A 67 -3.34 1.29 12.81
CA GLY A 67 -3.15 -0.13 13.09
C GLY A 67 -2.44 -0.87 11.96
N ALA A 68 -2.74 -0.55 10.70
CA ALA A 68 -2.05 -1.11 9.54
C ALA A 68 -0.58 -0.64 9.46
N ILE A 69 -0.32 0.64 9.76
CA ILE A 69 1.04 1.20 9.83
C ILE A 69 1.85 0.50 10.93
N GLU A 70 1.28 0.39 12.13
CA GLU A 70 1.92 -0.27 13.26
C GLU A 70 2.18 -1.76 12.97
N GLY A 71 1.19 -2.49 12.44
CA GLY A 71 1.34 -3.89 12.08
C GLY A 71 2.44 -4.14 11.04
N ALA A 72 2.64 -3.22 10.10
CA ALA A 72 3.65 -3.35 9.05
C ALA A 72 5.04 -2.83 9.42
N CYS A 73 5.13 -1.88 10.36
CA CYS A 73 6.35 -1.18 10.75
C CYS A 73 6.83 -1.49 12.18
N GLY A 74 6.02 -2.19 12.98
CA GLY A 74 6.21 -2.41 14.42
C GLY A 74 5.93 -1.20 15.32
N ARG A 75 5.97 0.02 14.76
CA ARG A 75 5.60 1.27 15.42
C ARG A 75 5.21 2.33 14.40
N VAL A 76 4.29 3.21 14.77
CA VAL A 76 3.93 4.37 13.95
C VAL A 76 5.07 5.38 13.97
N SER A 77 5.77 5.55 12.85
CA SER A 77 6.82 6.58 12.70
C SER A 77 7.04 6.94 11.24
N ALA A 78 7.28 8.22 10.97
CA ALA A 78 7.48 8.70 9.59
C ALA A 78 8.71 8.05 8.92
N ARG A 79 9.79 7.84 9.69
CA ARG A 79 11.00 7.18 9.19
C ARG A 79 10.77 5.69 8.89
N GLY A 80 10.03 4.99 9.74
CA GLY A 80 9.72 3.57 9.56
C GLY A 80 8.84 3.35 8.33
N LEU A 81 7.77 4.12 8.22
CA LEU A 81 6.81 4.03 7.11
C LEU A 81 7.46 4.44 5.78
N GLY A 82 8.24 5.52 5.73
CA GLY A 82 8.95 5.91 4.50
C GLY A 82 9.94 4.84 4.00
N LYS A 83 10.68 4.19 4.90
CA LYS A 83 11.55 3.05 4.55
C LYS A 83 10.75 1.84 4.05
N LYS A 84 9.56 1.60 4.62
CA LYS A 84 8.69 0.50 4.20
C LYS A 84 8.16 0.77 2.80
N LEU A 85 7.57 1.95 2.53
CA LEU A 85 7.06 2.34 1.22
C LEU A 85 8.13 2.24 0.13
N ALA A 86 9.37 2.66 0.42
CA ALA A 86 10.49 2.52 -0.52
C ALA A 86 10.78 1.07 -0.94
N LYS A 87 10.59 0.10 -0.05
CA LYS A 87 10.73 -1.32 -0.38
C LYS A 87 9.54 -1.86 -1.18
N LEU A 88 8.36 -1.28 -0.97
CA LEU A 88 7.11 -1.73 -1.60
C LEU A 88 6.92 -1.14 -3.01
N ALA A 89 7.58 -0.03 -3.34
CA ALA A 89 7.48 0.62 -4.65
C ALA A 89 7.94 -0.25 -5.84
N ALA A 90 8.60 -1.38 -5.59
CA ALA A 90 9.08 -2.27 -6.64
C ALA A 90 7.99 -3.16 -7.26
N ALA A 91 6.85 -3.36 -6.59
CA ALA A 91 5.82 -4.31 -7.03
C ALA A 91 4.39 -3.84 -6.73
N PRO A 92 3.41 -4.24 -7.55
CA PRO A 92 2.00 -4.20 -7.20
C PRO A 92 1.70 -5.00 -5.93
N ILE A 93 0.92 -4.45 -5.02
CA ILE A 93 0.50 -5.10 -3.77
C ILE A 93 -0.98 -4.80 -3.56
N ALA A 94 -1.78 -5.83 -3.28
CA ALA A 94 -3.22 -5.68 -3.02
C ALA A 94 -4.01 -4.95 -4.12
N GLY A 95 -3.59 -5.09 -5.38
CA GLY A 95 -4.21 -4.35 -6.49
C GLY A 95 -3.87 -2.85 -6.52
N TYR A 96 -2.92 -2.39 -5.71
CA TYR A 96 -2.39 -1.03 -5.73
C TYR A 96 -0.93 -1.01 -6.18
N ARG A 97 -0.49 0.14 -6.67
CA ARG A 97 0.92 0.46 -6.91
C ARG A 97 1.35 1.58 -5.97
N VAL A 98 2.48 1.38 -5.32
CA VAL A 98 3.15 2.41 -4.50
C VAL A 98 4.17 3.12 -5.38
N GLU A 99 4.07 4.43 -5.50
CA GLU A 99 4.99 5.26 -6.28
C GLU A 99 5.65 6.30 -5.39
N SER A 100 6.96 6.45 -5.51
CA SER A 100 7.66 7.60 -4.94
C SER A 100 7.68 8.74 -5.96
N MET A 101 7.22 9.90 -5.55
CA MET A 101 7.28 11.12 -6.33
C MET A 101 8.49 11.98 -5.91
N SER A 102 8.53 13.23 -6.38
CA SER A 102 9.55 14.21 -6.02
C SER A 102 9.69 14.42 -4.52
N GLU A 103 10.85 14.90 -4.12
CA GLU A 103 11.13 15.28 -2.74
C GLU A 103 10.75 16.75 -2.53
N GLU A 104 9.92 17.02 -1.53
CA GLU A 104 9.52 18.36 -1.14
C GLU A 104 10.15 18.77 0.20
N ARG A 105 10.01 20.04 0.58
CA ARG A 105 10.53 20.60 1.84
C ARG A 105 10.04 19.81 3.08
N THR A 106 8.86 19.20 2.99
CA THR A 106 8.20 18.46 4.06
C THR A 106 8.56 16.97 4.08
N GLY A 107 9.22 16.48 3.04
CA GLY A 107 9.68 15.10 2.87
C GLY A 107 9.36 14.56 1.47
N ARG A 108 9.66 13.27 1.26
CA ARG A 108 9.32 12.56 0.03
C ARG A 108 7.81 12.39 -0.10
N VAL A 109 7.29 12.72 -1.28
CA VAL A 109 5.88 12.53 -1.64
C VAL A 109 5.69 11.11 -2.16
N TRP A 110 4.58 10.49 -1.77
CA TRP A 110 4.17 9.15 -2.17
C TRP A 110 2.78 9.18 -2.77
N LYS A 111 2.51 8.24 -3.67
CA LYS A 111 1.17 7.98 -4.21
C LYS A 111 0.90 6.48 -4.11
N VAL A 112 -0.30 6.10 -3.67
CA VAL A 112 -0.77 4.71 -3.71
C VAL A 112 -1.99 4.66 -4.61
N GLU A 113 -1.82 4.16 -5.82
CA GLU A 113 -2.84 4.19 -6.86
C GLU A 113 -3.40 2.80 -7.12
N LYS A 114 -4.72 2.73 -7.28
CA LYS A 114 -5.39 1.48 -7.64
C LYS A 114 -5.06 1.14 -9.09
N LEU A 115 -4.64 -0.10 -9.31
CA LEU A 115 -4.41 -0.60 -10.66
C LEU A 115 -5.77 -0.88 -11.30
N LEU A 116 -6.21 0.02 -12.17
CA LEU A 116 -7.35 -0.19 -13.06
C LEU A 116 -6.91 -1.20 -14.13
N VAL A 117 -7.29 -2.46 -13.97
CA VAL A 117 -7.02 -3.50 -14.97
C VAL A 117 -8.18 -4.44 -15.13
#